data_AF-A0A0B6ZB27-F1
#
_entry.id   AF-A0A0B6ZB27-F1
#
_cell.length_a   1.000
_cell.length_b   1.000
_cell.length_c   1.000
_cell.angle_alpha   90.00
_cell.angle_beta   90.00
_cell.angle_gamma   90.00
#
_symmetry.space_group_name_H-M   'P 1'
#
loop_
_entity.id
_entity.type
_entity.pdbx_description
1 polymer ?
#
loop_
_entity_poly.entity_id
_entity_poly.type
_entity_poly.pdbx_seq_one_letter_code
_entity_poly.pdbx_strand_id
1 'polypeptide(L)'
;KNQEFQTYQFPTFQADNLISIAPRLDSEGLDLLSKYLKYNPGIRISASDSMKHSFFDCLGPAVHKLPDTVSIYTVSGLSLHRDQG
;
A
#
# COMPACT_ATOMS: atom_id res chain seq x y z
N LYS A 1 8.46 28.20 -8.44
CA LYS A 1 9.46 27.12 -8.61
C LYS A 1 10.53 27.31 -7.54
N ASN A 2 10.87 26.29 -6.76
CA ASN A 2 11.86 26.38 -5.67
C ASN A 2 13.29 26.41 -6.27
N GLN A 3 14.03 27.51 -6.09
CA GLN A 3 15.36 27.72 -6.65
C GLN A 3 16.44 26.86 -5.98
N GLU A 4 16.32 26.62 -4.67
CA GLU A 4 17.25 25.82 -3.89
C GLU A 4 17.25 24.36 -4.37
N PHE A 5 16.07 23.82 -4.67
CA PHE A 5 15.94 22.47 -5.23
C PHE A 5 16.62 22.31 -6.60
N GLN A 6 16.63 23.36 -7.43
CA GLN A 6 17.24 23.32 -8.76
C GLN A 6 18.77 23.41 -8.71
N THR A 7 19.34 23.97 -7.64
CA THR A 7 20.78 24.00 -7.42
C THR A 7 21.33 22.65 -6.97
N TYR A 8 20.49 21.77 -6.41
CA TYR A 8 20.86 20.38 -6.13
C TYR A 8 20.92 19.59 -7.43
N GLN A 9 22.13 19.41 -7.97
CA GLN A 9 22.39 18.46 -9.06
C GLN A 9 22.34 17.03 -8.51
N PHE A 10 21.15 16.50 -8.29
CA PHE A 10 20.99 15.10 -7.90
C PHE A 10 21.50 14.20 -9.02
N PRO A 11 22.27 13.14 -8.71
CA PRO A 11 22.62 12.14 -9.70
C PRO A 11 21.35 11.44 -10.20
N THR A 12 21.38 10.96 -11.45
CA THR A 12 20.27 10.20 -12.02
C THR A 12 20.30 8.78 -11.48
N PHE A 13 19.34 8.44 -10.62
CA PHE A 13 19.16 7.09 -10.10
C PHE A 13 18.25 6.28 -11.03
N GLN A 14 18.63 5.04 -11.30
CA GLN A 14 17.72 4.06 -11.87
C GLN A 14 16.77 3.56 -10.79
N ALA A 15 15.53 3.24 -11.17
CA ALA A 15 14.58 2.70 -10.21
C ALA A 15 14.95 1.26 -9.86
N ASP A 16 15.14 1.00 -8.56
CA ASP A 16 15.31 -0.36 -8.05
C ASP A 16 14.00 -1.15 -8.13
N ASN A 17 14.12 -2.47 -8.29
CA ASN A 17 12.95 -3.34 -8.24
C ASN A 17 12.46 -3.49 -6.79
N LEU A 18 11.19 -3.16 -6.52
CA LEU A 18 10.61 -3.22 -5.18
C LEU A 18 10.73 -4.60 -4.50
N ILE A 19 10.80 -5.69 -5.27
CA ILE A 19 10.96 -7.04 -4.72
C ILE A 19 12.28 -7.21 -3.95
N SER A 20 13.36 -6.52 -4.34
CA SER A 20 14.65 -6.62 -3.65
C SER A 20 14.61 -5.91 -2.30
N ILE A 21 13.73 -4.92 -2.16
CA ILE A 21 13.56 -4.11 -0.94
C ILE A 21 12.55 -4.76 0.01
N ALA A 22 11.47 -5.32 -0.53
CA ALA A 22 10.37 -5.90 0.22
C ALA A 22 10.07 -7.36 -0.21
N PRO A 23 10.99 -8.31 0.06
CA PRO A 23 10.89 -9.68 -0.44
C PRO A 23 9.73 -10.50 0.15
N ARG A 24 9.09 -9.99 1.21
CA ARG A 24 7.93 -10.64 1.85
C ARG A 24 6.61 -10.31 1.15
N LEU A 25 6.59 -9.33 0.25
CA LEU A 25 5.40 -8.98 -0.51
C LEU A 25 5.27 -9.91 -1.72
N ASP A 26 4.03 -10.34 -1.97
CA ASP A 26 3.65 -10.99 -3.21
C ASP A 26 3.47 -9.96 -4.35
N SER A 27 3.06 -10.45 -5.53
CA SER A 27 2.85 -9.58 -6.69
C SER A 27 1.81 -8.49 -6.43
N GLU A 28 0.72 -8.82 -5.74
CA GLU A 28 -0.36 -7.88 -5.42
C GLU A 28 0.09 -6.82 -4.40
N GLY A 29 0.89 -7.21 -3.41
CA GLY A 29 1.48 -6.29 -2.45
C GLY A 29 2.49 -5.34 -3.09
N LEU A 30 3.32 -5.85 -3.99
CA LEU A 30 4.27 -5.03 -4.76
C LEU A 30 3.55 -4.05 -5.70
N ASP A 31 2.49 -4.50 -6.37
CA ASP A 31 1.67 -3.64 -7.24
C ASP A 31 1.02 -2.52 -6.43
N LEU A 32 0.38 -2.85 -5.30
CA LEU A 32 -0.21 -1.86 -4.40
C LEU A 32 0.83 -0.86 -3.86
N LEU A 33 2.01 -1.35 -3.45
CA LEU A 33 3.12 -0.51 -3.00
C LEU A 33 3.55 0.48 -4.10
N SER A 34 3.65 0.01 -5.34
CA SER A 34 4.02 0.84 -6.49
C SER A 34 3.00 1.96 -6.77
N LYS A 35 1.73 1.76 -6.42
CA LYS A 35 0.64 2.73 -6.55
C LYS A 35 0.65 3.79 -5.44
N TYR A 36 1.17 3.46 -4.25
CA TYR A 36 1.38 4.44 -3.18
C TYR A 36 2.59 5.34 -3.44
N LEU A 37 3.71 4.77 -3.89
CA LEU A 37 5.01 5.45 -3.98
C LEU A 37 5.18 6.26 -5.28
N LYS A 38 4.15 7.01 -5.69
CA LYS A 38 4.25 7.94 -6.82
C LYS A 38 4.77 9.30 -6.36
N TYR A 39 5.78 9.84 -7.06
CA TYR A 39 6.28 11.20 -6.80
C TYR A 39 5.19 12.26 -6.97
N ASN A 40 4.45 12.18 -8.08
CA ASN A 40 3.28 13.04 -8.29
C ASN A 40 2.13 12.57 -7.37
N PRO A 41 1.68 13.38 -6.41
CA PRO A 41 0.61 12.99 -5.50
C PRO A 41 -0.74 12.79 -6.21
N GLY A 42 -0.99 13.47 -7.33
CA GLY A 42 -2.26 13.37 -8.06
C GLY A 42 -2.50 12.04 -8.77
N ILE A 43 -1.49 11.16 -8.83
CA ILE A 43 -1.60 9.81 -9.41
C ILE A 43 -1.39 8.71 -8.36
N ARG A 44 -1.32 9.05 -7.07
CA ARG A 44 -1.30 8.05 -6.01
C ARG A 44 -2.69 7.43 -5.89
N ILE A 45 -2.74 6.13 -5.61
CA ILE A 45 -4.00 5.48 -5.26
C ILE A 45 -4.58 6.11 -3.99
N SER A 46 -5.90 6.33 -3.98
CA SER A 46 -6.61 6.85 -2.81
C SER A 46 -6.73 5.77 -1.73
N ALA A 47 -6.96 6.16 -0.47
CA ALA A 47 -7.23 5.20 0.60
C ALA A 47 -8.50 4.36 0.33
N SER A 48 -9.54 4.98 -0.25
CA SER A 48 -10.78 4.29 -0.60
C SER A 48 -10.61 3.24 -1.70
N ASP A 49 -9.74 3.51 -2.67
CA ASP A 49 -9.46 2.57 -3.76
C ASP A 49 -8.46 1.50 -3.33
N SER A 50 -7.48 1.85 -2.49
CA SER A 50 -6.50 0.89 -2.00
C SER A 50 -7.09 -0.18 -1.11
N MET A 51 -8.11 0.16 -0.30
CA MET A 51 -8.86 -0.81 0.47
C MET A 51 -9.54 -1.89 -0.40
N LYS A 52 -9.83 -1.59 -1.68
CA LYS A 52 -10.47 -2.52 -2.63
C LYS A 52 -9.45 -3.27 -3.51
N HIS A 53 -8.16 -3.11 -3.24
CA HIS A 53 -7.11 -3.78 -4.00
C HIS A 53 -7.09 -5.28 -3.71
N SER A 54 -6.78 -6.10 -4.71
CA SER A 54 -6.76 -7.57 -4.58
C SER A 54 -5.79 -8.11 -3.53
N PHE A 55 -4.83 -7.30 -3.10
CA PHE A 55 -3.97 -7.61 -1.95
C PHE A 55 -4.76 -7.91 -0.67
N PHE A 56 -5.95 -7.32 -0.52
CA PHE A 56 -6.81 -7.48 0.65
C PHE A 56 -7.96 -8.48 0.43
N ASP A 57 -8.03 -9.18 -0.71
CA ASP A 57 -9.11 -10.13 -1.01
C ASP A 57 -9.22 -11.26 0.02
N CYS A 58 -8.10 -11.59 0.69
CA CYS A 58 -8.06 -12.57 1.78
C CYS A 58 -8.91 -12.18 3.00
N LEU A 59 -9.28 -10.91 3.15
CA LEU A 59 -10.12 -10.43 4.25
C LEU A 59 -11.63 -10.65 4.00
N GLY A 60 -12.00 -10.96 2.75
CA GLY A 60 -13.38 -11.17 2.34
C GLY A 60 -14.22 -9.89 2.24
N PRO A 61 -15.34 -9.92 1.49
CA PRO A 61 -16.10 -8.72 1.11
C PRO A 61 -16.88 -8.07 2.27
N ALA A 62 -17.07 -8.77 3.38
CA ALA A 62 -17.81 -8.27 4.53
C ALA A 62 -17.12 -7.07 5.20
N VAL A 63 -15.78 -6.99 5.12
CA VAL A 63 -14.99 -5.89 5.70
C VAL A 63 -15.36 -4.53 5.12
N HIS A 64 -15.83 -4.48 3.86
CA HIS A 64 -16.23 -3.24 3.19
C HIS A 64 -17.63 -2.74 3.55
N LYS A 65 -18.40 -3.51 4.34
CA LYS A 65 -19.78 -3.20 4.73
C LYS A 65 -19.92 -2.80 6.20
N LEU A 66 -18.79 -2.71 6.91
CA LEU A 66 -18.78 -2.34 8.32
C LEU A 66 -19.11 -0.85 8.49
N PRO A 67 -19.90 -0.49 9.51
CA PRO A 67 -20.00 0.89 9.94
C PRO A 67 -18.65 1.41 10.45
N ASP A 68 -18.39 2.72 10.29
CA ASP A 68 -17.14 3.36 10.69
C ASP A 68 -16.77 3.18 12.18
N THR A 69 -17.77 2.89 13.02
CA THR A 69 -17.62 2.72 14.47
C THR A 69 -17.42 1.26 14.90
N VAL A 70 -17.44 0.31 13.97
CA VAL A 70 -17.37 -1.13 14.26
C VAL A 70 -15.99 -1.68 13.93
N SER A 71 -15.46 -2.53 14.83
CA SER A 71 -14.17 -3.18 14.63
C SER A 71 -14.22 -4.24 13.52
N ILE A 72 -13.14 -4.36 12.74
CA ILE A 72 -12.99 -5.41 11.71
C ILE A 72 -13.03 -6.84 12.29
N TYR A 73 -12.67 -7.02 13.57
CA TYR A 73 -12.71 -8.33 14.23
C TYR A 73 -14.14 -8.84 14.49
N THR A 74 -15.15 -8.04 14.19
CA THR A 74 -16.55 -8.51 14.18
C THR A 74 -16.88 -9.33 12.94
N VAL A 75 -16.07 -9.23 11.87
CA VAL A 75 -16.23 -10.05 10.66
C VAL A 75 -15.86 -11.49 10.99
N SER A 76 -16.82 -12.40 10.78
CA SER A 76 -16.60 -13.83 10.98
C SER A 76 -15.45 -14.34 10.11
N GLY A 77 -14.47 -14.99 10.74
CA GLY A 77 -13.28 -15.52 10.07
C GLY A 77 -12.06 -14.62 10.11
N LEU A 78 -12.20 -13.33 10.47
CA LEU A 78 -11.05 -12.46 10.71
C LEU A 78 -10.54 -12.63 12.14
N SER A 79 -9.26 -12.96 12.27
CA SER A 79 -8.60 -13.08 13.57
C SER A 79 -7.15 -12.61 13.50
N LEU A 80 -6.62 -12.20 14.64
CA LEU A 80 -5.21 -11.83 14.75
C LEU A 80 -4.36 -13.09 14.87
N HIS A 81 -3.45 -13.30 13.92
CA HIS A 81 -2.45 -14.34 14.02
C HIS A 81 -1.32 -13.87 14.94
N ARG A 82 -0.91 -14.72 15.89
CA ARG A 82 0.29 -14.46 16.70
C ARG A 82 1.52 -14.56 15.81
N ASP A 83 2.43 -13.61 15.94
CA ASP A 83 3.71 -13.66 15.25
C ASP A 83 4.50 -14.89 15.74
N GLN A 84 5.15 -15.61 14.81
CA GLN A 84 5.86 -16.85 15.14
C GLN A 84 7.28 -16.61 15.66
N GLY A 85 7.77 -15.37 15.67
CA GLY A 85 9.14 -15.03 16.08
C GLY A 85 10.16 -15.35 15.01
#